data_AF-A0A2K5ILP7-F1
#
_entry.id   AF-A0A2K5ILP7-F1
#
_cell.length_a   1.000
_cell.length_b   1.000
_cell.length_c   1.000
_cell.angle_alpha   90.00
_cell.angle_beta   90.00
_cell.angle_gamma   90.00
#
_symmetry.space_group_name_H-M   'P 1'
#
loop_
_entity.id
_entity.type
_entity.pdbx_description
1 polymer ?
#
loop_
_entity_poly.entity_id
_entity_poly.type
_entity_poly.pdbx_seq_one_letter_code
_entity_poly.pdbx_strand_id
1 'polypeptide(L)'
;WSLPCCVTAAVIFLHGLGDTGPVRPVTLNMNMAMSSWFDITGLSPDSQEDESGIKQAAENIKALIDQEVKNDIPSDRIILGGFSQGGALSLYTALTMQQKLAGVTALNCWLPLRASFPQGPIGGANRDISILQFPLMFGSLTVEKLKTLVNPANVTFKTYEGMMHSSCQQEMTDVKQFIDKLPLPID
;
A
#
# COMPACT_ATOMS: atom_id res chain seq x y z
N TRP A 1 20.44 33.20 -11.50
CA TRP A 1 19.73 32.12 -12.18
C TRP A 1 19.79 30.89 -11.29
N SER A 2 18.86 30.82 -10.33
CA SER A 2 18.62 29.61 -9.56
C SER A 2 18.19 28.52 -10.54
N LEU A 3 18.94 27.44 -10.65
CA LEU A 3 18.45 26.23 -11.32
C LEU A 3 17.12 25.85 -10.66
N PRO A 4 16.11 25.38 -11.43
CA PRO A 4 14.90 24.83 -10.80
C PRO A 4 15.37 23.70 -9.89
N CYS A 5 15.04 23.82 -8.60
CA CYS A 5 15.23 22.74 -7.64
C CYS A 5 14.60 21.49 -8.26
N CYS A 6 15.35 20.38 -8.33
CA CYS A 6 14.81 19.13 -8.85
C CYS A 6 13.44 18.87 -8.21
N VAL A 7 12.40 18.76 -9.05
CA VAL A 7 11.08 18.27 -8.67
C VAL A 7 11.30 16.87 -8.10
N THR A 8 11.36 16.75 -6.78
CA THR A 8 11.73 15.50 -6.12
C THR A 8 10.45 14.80 -5.68
N ALA A 9 10.27 13.57 -6.14
CA ALA A 9 9.22 12.65 -5.68
C ALA A 9 9.89 11.46 -4.99
N ALA A 10 9.22 10.88 -4.01
CA ALA A 10 9.72 9.70 -3.31
C ALA A 10 8.81 8.50 -3.57
N VAL A 11 9.42 7.32 -3.66
CA VAL A 11 8.72 6.04 -3.64
C VAL A 11 9.17 5.31 -2.38
N ILE A 12 8.22 5.07 -1.46
CA ILE A 12 8.44 4.21 -0.30
C ILE A 12 7.87 2.84 -0.64
N PHE A 13 8.73 1.83 -0.75
CA PHE A 13 8.33 0.46 -1.10
C PHE A 13 8.50 -0.50 0.07
N LEU A 14 7.41 -1.14 0.48
CA LEU A 14 7.35 -2.09 1.59
C LEU A 14 7.44 -3.54 1.06
N HIS A 15 8.46 -4.27 1.50
CA HIS A 15 8.67 -5.66 1.07
C HIS A 15 7.67 -6.63 1.71
N GLY A 16 7.63 -7.85 1.18
CA GLY A 16 6.79 -8.93 1.68
C GLY A 16 7.30 -9.56 2.97
N LEU A 17 6.54 -10.54 3.48
CA LEU A 17 6.91 -11.34 4.63
C LEU A 17 8.26 -12.05 4.39
N GLY A 18 9.18 -11.94 5.35
CA GLY A 18 10.48 -12.61 5.33
C GLY A 18 11.61 -11.81 4.70
N ASP A 19 11.31 -10.73 3.96
CA ASP A 19 12.32 -9.91 3.30
C ASP A 19 12.89 -8.84 4.26
N THR A 20 12.06 -7.88 4.66
CA THR A 20 12.45 -6.75 5.52
C THR A 20 11.34 -6.40 6.50
N GLY A 21 11.64 -5.51 7.46
CA GLY A 21 10.73 -5.11 8.53
C GLY A 21 11.21 -5.62 9.90
N PRO A 22 10.46 -5.33 10.98
CA PRO A 22 10.82 -5.77 12.32
C PRO A 22 10.81 -7.29 12.45
N VAL A 23 11.82 -7.87 13.10
CA VAL A 23 11.82 -9.30 13.43
C VAL A 23 10.77 -9.55 14.52
N ARG A 24 9.81 -10.43 14.23
CA ARG A 24 8.73 -10.82 15.16
C ARG A 24 8.29 -12.27 14.92
N PRO A 25 7.70 -12.94 15.92
CA PRO A 25 7.05 -14.23 15.69
C PRO A 25 5.88 -14.09 14.73
N VAL A 26 5.71 -15.06 13.84
CA VAL A 26 4.59 -15.13 12.89
C VAL A 26 3.75 -16.37 13.15
N THR A 27 2.50 -16.19 13.56
CA THR A 27 1.58 -17.25 13.97
C THR A 27 1.38 -18.29 12.87
N LEU A 28 1.17 -17.83 11.62
CA LEU A 28 1.02 -18.69 10.44
C LEU A 28 2.21 -19.65 10.25
N ASN A 29 3.40 -19.23 10.66
CA ASN A 29 4.65 -19.97 10.52
C ASN A 29 5.10 -20.60 11.85
N MET A 30 4.14 -21.10 12.64
CA MET A 30 4.41 -21.76 13.93
C MET A 30 5.20 -20.88 14.91
N ASN A 31 4.93 -19.56 14.93
CA ASN A 31 5.62 -18.55 15.73
C ASN A 31 7.12 -18.42 15.45
N MET A 32 7.59 -18.85 14.27
CA MET A 32 8.96 -18.62 13.84
C MET A 32 9.23 -17.10 13.76
N ALA A 33 10.36 -16.67 14.34
CA ALA A 33 10.79 -15.28 14.28
C ALA A 33 11.36 -14.97 12.89
N MET A 34 10.76 -14.00 12.20
CA MET A 34 11.19 -13.56 10.88
C MET A 34 10.82 -12.09 10.65
N SER A 35 11.36 -11.48 9.59
CA SER A 35 11.03 -10.12 9.19
C SER A 35 9.55 -10.02 8.82
N SER A 36 8.78 -9.25 9.58
CA SER A 36 7.35 -9.06 9.32
C SER A 36 6.84 -7.73 9.85
N TRP A 37 5.91 -7.12 9.12
CA TRP A 37 5.34 -5.83 9.50
C TRP A 37 4.29 -5.93 10.61
N PHE A 38 3.52 -7.02 10.63
CA PHE A 38 2.48 -7.35 11.62
C PHE A 38 2.27 -8.86 11.64
N ASP A 39 1.64 -9.42 12.67
CA ASP A 39 1.45 -10.87 12.71
C ASP A 39 0.43 -11.35 11.66
N ILE A 40 0.71 -12.48 11.02
CA ILE A 40 -0.22 -13.14 10.09
C ILE A 40 -0.70 -14.41 10.78
N THR A 41 -2.00 -14.49 11.04
CA THR A 41 -2.60 -15.67 11.69
C THR A 41 -3.24 -16.65 10.70
N GLY A 42 -3.57 -16.19 9.48
CA GLY A 42 -4.20 -16.98 8.44
C GLY A 42 -4.20 -16.28 7.08
N LEU A 43 -4.53 -17.04 6.02
CA LEU A 43 -4.54 -16.57 4.62
C LEU A 43 -5.94 -16.55 3.99
N SER A 44 -6.98 -16.92 4.74
CA SER A 44 -8.37 -16.82 4.30
C SER A 44 -8.92 -15.39 4.49
N PRO A 45 -9.83 -14.90 3.62
CA PRO A 45 -10.51 -13.61 3.81
C PRO A 45 -11.25 -13.42 5.14
N ASP A 46 -11.54 -14.52 5.84
CA ASP A 46 -12.25 -14.55 7.13
C ASP A 46 -11.31 -14.88 8.31
N SER A 47 -10.00 -14.95 8.07
CA SER A 47 -9.01 -15.16 9.14
C SER A 47 -9.02 -13.98 10.11
N GLN A 48 -8.72 -14.25 11.38
CA GLN A 48 -8.48 -13.16 12.32
C GLN A 48 -7.23 -12.37 11.93
N GLU A 49 -7.27 -11.06 12.08
CA GLU A 49 -6.16 -10.17 11.75
C GLU A 49 -5.57 -9.57 13.02
N ASP A 50 -4.26 -9.38 13.06
CA ASP A 50 -3.55 -8.65 14.13
C ASP A 50 -3.82 -7.15 14.00
N GLU A 51 -5.02 -6.74 14.38
CA GLU A 51 -5.46 -5.34 14.28
C GLU A 51 -4.48 -4.38 14.96
N SER A 52 -3.98 -4.77 16.14
CA SER A 52 -3.04 -3.95 16.91
C SER A 52 -1.71 -3.77 16.19
N GLY A 53 -1.13 -4.85 15.64
CA GLY A 53 0.12 -4.81 14.91
C GLY A 53 -0.01 -4.13 13.56
N ILE A 54 -1.13 -4.30 12.85
CA ILE A 54 -1.42 -3.59 11.59
C ILE A 54 -1.47 -2.08 11.84
N LYS A 55 -2.22 -1.64 12.86
CA LYS A 55 -2.31 -0.22 13.24
C LYS A 55 -0.94 0.33 13.65
N GLN A 56 -0.21 -0.38 14.50
CA GLN A 56 1.12 0.05 14.95
C GLN A 56 2.11 0.15 13.77
N ALA A 57 2.08 -0.82 12.85
CA ALA A 57 2.91 -0.79 11.66
C ALA A 57 2.56 0.41 10.77
N ALA A 58 1.26 0.71 10.62
CA ALA A 58 0.80 1.85 9.83
C ALA A 58 1.29 3.19 10.42
N GLU A 59 1.23 3.35 11.75
CA GLU A 59 1.78 4.53 12.42
C GLU A 59 3.30 4.66 12.20
N ASN A 60 4.05 3.56 12.19
CA ASN A 60 5.48 3.59 11.86
C ASN A 60 5.72 4.06 10.42
N ILE A 61 4.91 3.62 9.45
CA ILE A 61 5.02 4.09 8.07
C ILE A 61 4.61 5.55 7.93
N LYS A 62 3.58 6.01 8.65
CA LYS A 62 3.21 7.45 8.70
C LYS A 62 4.36 8.29 9.23
N ALA A 63 5.07 7.82 10.26
CA ALA A 63 6.25 8.51 10.78
C ALA A 63 7.40 8.58 9.77
N LEU A 64 7.60 7.54 8.94
CA LEU A 64 8.57 7.58 7.83
C LEU A 64 8.15 8.59 6.75
N ILE A 65 6.87 8.64 6.38
CA ILE A 65 6.34 9.64 5.45
C ILE A 65 6.56 11.05 6.00
N ASP A 66 6.29 11.28 7.28
CA ASP A 66 6.54 12.56 7.94
C ASP A 66 8.03 12.95 7.96
N GLN A 67 8.95 11.97 7.92
CA GLN A 67 10.38 12.24 7.76
C GLN A 67 10.72 12.70 6.35
N GLU A 68 10.15 12.09 5.31
CA GLU A 68 10.33 12.56 3.93
C GLU A 68 9.76 13.97 3.73
N VAL A 69 8.60 14.26 4.34
CA VAL A 69 8.02 15.62 4.35
C VAL A 69 8.94 16.63 5.01
N LYS A 70 9.62 16.26 6.10
CA LYS A 70 10.64 17.10 6.74
C LYS A 70 11.91 17.27 5.91
N ASN A 71 12.17 16.36 4.97
CA ASN A 71 13.26 16.41 4.01
C ASN A 71 12.84 17.08 2.68
N ASP A 72 11.85 17.98 2.74
CA ASP A 72 11.36 18.78 1.62
C ASP A 72 10.71 17.98 0.48
N ILE A 73 10.17 16.78 0.76
CA ILE A 73 9.34 16.01 -0.18
C ILE A 73 7.87 16.06 0.26
N PRO A 74 7.02 16.91 -0.36
CA PRO A 74 5.60 17.00 -0.01
C PRO A 74 4.90 15.65 -0.06
N SER A 75 3.95 15.39 0.85
CA SER A 75 3.28 14.08 0.94
C SER A 75 2.56 13.70 -0.34
N ASP A 76 2.01 14.68 -1.07
CA ASP A 76 1.33 14.49 -2.36
C ASP A 76 2.29 14.25 -3.53
N ARG A 77 3.59 14.17 -3.26
CA ARG A 77 4.65 13.63 -4.14
C ARG A 77 5.25 12.32 -3.65
N ILE A 78 4.69 11.73 -2.61
CA ILE A 78 5.10 10.43 -2.07
C ILE A 78 4.16 9.35 -2.59
N ILE A 79 4.75 8.33 -3.21
CA ILE A 79 4.06 7.12 -3.65
C ILE A 79 4.36 6.04 -2.64
N LEU A 80 3.32 5.46 -2.04
CA LEU A 80 3.46 4.36 -1.10
C LEU A 80 3.11 3.05 -1.80
N GLY A 81 4.04 2.11 -1.82
CA GLY A 81 3.85 0.84 -2.51
C GLY A 81 4.35 -0.34 -1.72
N GLY A 82 3.97 -1.54 -2.15
CA GLY A 82 4.54 -2.75 -1.57
C GLY A 82 4.03 -4.03 -2.19
N PHE A 83 4.69 -5.13 -1.83
CA PHE A 83 4.35 -6.48 -2.26
C PHE A 83 3.80 -7.30 -1.09
N SER A 84 2.77 -8.11 -1.32
CA SER A 84 2.22 -9.03 -0.32
C SER A 84 1.83 -8.29 0.97
N GLN A 85 2.41 -8.67 2.11
CA GLN A 85 2.22 -7.99 3.39
C GLN A 85 2.54 -6.49 3.34
N GLY A 86 3.60 -6.10 2.62
CA GLY A 86 3.95 -4.69 2.45
C GLY A 86 2.93 -3.92 1.60
N GLY A 87 2.34 -4.57 0.59
CA GLY A 87 1.24 -4.00 -0.19
C GLY A 87 -0.03 -3.82 0.65
N ALA A 88 -0.33 -4.78 1.52
CA ALA A 88 -1.44 -4.71 2.46
C ALA A 88 -1.27 -3.55 3.44
N LEU A 89 -0.07 -3.40 4.02
CA LEU A 89 0.25 -2.28 4.89
C LEU A 89 0.18 -0.93 4.17
N SER A 90 0.64 -0.88 2.92
CA SER A 90 0.59 0.33 2.08
C SER A 90 -0.84 0.81 1.87
N LEU A 91 -1.75 -0.09 1.49
CA LEU A 91 -3.17 0.22 1.33
C LEU A 91 -3.78 0.76 2.62
N TYR A 92 -3.60 0.04 3.73
CA TYR A 92 -4.17 0.44 5.02
C TYR A 92 -3.65 1.80 5.49
N THR A 93 -2.34 2.02 5.36
CA THR A 93 -1.69 3.26 5.76
C THR A 93 -2.26 4.43 4.96
N ALA A 94 -2.30 4.34 3.62
CA ALA A 94 -2.80 5.41 2.77
C ALA A 94 -4.29 5.73 3.04
N LEU A 95 -5.13 4.71 3.22
CA LEU A 95 -6.57 4.89 3.44
C LEU A 95 -6.92 5.42 4.84
N THR A 96 -6.00 5.34 5.80
CA THR A 96 -6.18 5.83 7.18
C THR A 96 -5.36 7.08 7.51
N MET A 97 -4.59 7.59 6.55
CA MET A 97 -3.77 8.79 6.73
C MET A 97 -4.58 10.06 6.44
N GLN A 98 -4.23 11.14 7.15
CA GLN A 98 -4.86 12.46 7.00
C GLN A 98 -4.17 13.35 5.94
N GLN A 99 -2.93 13.03 5.59
CA GLN A 99 -2.19 13.69 4.52
C GLN A 99 -2.46 12.99 3.19
N LYS A 100 -2.58 13.78 2.12
CA LYS A 100 -2.74 13.25 0.77
C LYS A 100 -1.42 12.66 0.28
N LEU A 101 -1.48 11.46 -0.29
CA LEU A 101 -0.36 10.84 -1.02
C LEU A 101 -0.54 10.97 -2.53
N ALA A 102 0.55 10.84 -3.30
CA ALA A 102 0.51 10.87 -4.76
C ALA A 102 -0.27 9.68 -5.33
N GLY A 103 -0.07 8.49 -4.75
CA GLY A 103 -0.70 7.27 -5.19
C GLY A 103 -0.24 6.05 -4.41
N VAL A 104 -0.88 4.90 -4.68
CA VAL A 104 -0.53 3.61 -4.08
C VAL A 104 -0.30 2.54 -5.14
N THR A 105 0.77 1.75 -4.99
CA THR A 105 1.03 0.55 -5.79
C THR A 105 1.00 -0.70 -4.90
N ALA A 106 -0.09 -1.45 -4.97
CA ALA A 106 -0.41 -2.55 -4.06
C ALA A 106 -0.30 -3.90 -4.80
N LEU A 107 0.87 -4.53 -4.74
CA LEU A 107 1.21 -5.71 -5.55
C LEU A 107 0.90 -7.01 -4.81
N ASN A 108 0.16 -7.92 -5.46
CA ASN A 108 -0.16 -9.26 -4.96
C ASN A 108 -0.58 -9.28 -3.48
N CYS A 109 -1.51 -8.41 -3.09
CA CYS A 109 -1.85 -8.18 -1.69
C CYS A 109 -3.38 -8.13 -1.43
N TRP A 110 -3.74 -7.81 -0.19
CA TRP A 110 -5.12 -7.63 0.28
C TRP A 110 -5.27 -6.31 1.05
N LEU A 111 -6.50 -5.82 1.21
CA LEU A 111 -6.79 -4.74 2.16
C LEU A 111 -7.02 -5.33 3.56
N PRO A 112 -6.12 -5.11 4.53
CA PRO A 112 -6.30 -5.62 5.88
C PRO A 112 -7.37 -4.80 6.62
N LEU A 113 -7.99 -5.43 7.62
CA LEU A 113 -9.08 -4.86 8.42
C LEU A 113 -10.23 -4.36 7.53
N ARG A 114 -10.48 -5.04 6.41
CA ARG A 114 -11.48 -4.68 5.39
C ARG A 114 -12.83 -4.33 6.00
N ALA A 115 -13.25 -5.08 7.02
CA ALA A 115 -14.53 -4.91 7.69
C ALA A 115 -14.62 -3.68 8.60
N SER A 116 -13.49 -3.13 9.08
CA SER A 116 -13.49 -1.92 9.91
C SER A 116 -13.65 -0.63 9.11
N PHE A 117 -13.46 -0.69 7.79
CA PHE A 117 -13.66 0.47 6.91
C PHE A 117 -15.15 0.76 6.68
N PRO A 118 -15.54 2.05 6.51
CA PRO A 118 -16.92 2.44 6.27
C PRO A 118 -17.52 1.75 5.04
N GLN A 119 -18.85 1.67 4.96
CA GLN A 119 -19.54 1.08 3.80
C GLN A 119 -19.51 1.96 2.55
N GLY A 120 -19.17 3.24 2.71
CA GLY A 120 -19.01 4.20 1.61
C GLY A 120 -17.65 4.91 1.68
N PRO A 121 -17.51 6.05 0.98
CA PRO A 121 -16.23 6.72 0.85
C PRO A 121 -15.58 7.05 2.19
N ILE A 122 -14.26 6.95 2.25
CA ILE A 122 -13.50 7.43 3.40
C ILE A 122 -13.61 8.96 3.52
N GLY A 123 -13.64 9.46 4.75
CA GLY A 123 -13.66 10.90 5.02
C GLY A 123 -12.29 11.58 4.95
N GLY A 124 -11.22 10.84 4.64
CA GLY A 124 -9.84 11.34 4.68
C GLY A 124 -9.36 12.00 3.38
N ALA A 125 -8.16 12.59 3.42
CA ALA A 125 -7.55 13.31 2.29
C ALA A 125 -7.29 12.43 1.05
N ASN A 126 -7.24 11.10 1.23
CA ASN A 126 -6.96 10.13 0.16
C ASN A 126 -8.24 9.59 -0.52
N ARG A 127 -9.41 10.21 -0.36
CA ARG A 127 -10.65 9.77 -1.05
C ARG A 127 -10.52 9.74 -2.58
N ASP A 128 -9.65 10.57 -3.14
CA ASP A 128 -9.39 10.71 -4.58
C ASP A 128 -8.01 10.13 -4.98
N ILE A 129 -7.38 9.33 -4.12
CA ILE A 129 -6.04 8.77 -4.39
C ILE A 129 -6.07 7.79 -5.57
N SER A 130 -5.02 7.82 -6.40
CA SER A 130 -4.79 6.83 -7.44
C SER A 130 -4.24 5.54 -6.84
N ILE A 131 -4.84 4.40 -7.15
CA ILE A 131 -4.41 3.09 -6.67
C ILE A 131 -4.22 2.15 -7.85
N LEU A 132 -3.04 1.56 -7.98
CA LEU A 132 -2.80 0.38 -8.80
C LEU A 132 -2.79 -0.84 -7.89
N GLN A 133 -3.74 -1.76 -8.09
CA GLN A 133 -3.88 -2.95 -7.26
C GLN A 133 -3.80 -4.23 -8.07
N PHE A 134 -3.00 -5.17 -7.55
CA PHE A 134 -2.88 -6.53 -8.06
C PHE A 134 -3.33 -7.51 -6.96
N PRO A 135 -4.27 -8.41 -7.27
CA PRO A 135 -4.85 -9.28 -6.27
C PRO A 135 -3.86 -10.35 -5.82
N LEU A 136 -3.79 -10.58 -4.51
CA LEU A 136 -3.47 -11.92 -4.02
C LEU A 136 -4.64 -12.87 -4.34
N MET A 137 -4.47 -14.18 -4.08
CA MET A 137 -5.59 -15.13 -4.04
C MET A 137 -6.81 -14.49 -3.35
N PHE A 138 -8.00 -14.53 -4.00
CA PHE A 138 -9.23 -13.85 -3.56
C PHE A 138 -9.26 -12.30 -3.59
N GLY A 139 -8.35 -11.66 -4.33
CA GLY A 139 -8.25 -10.19 -4.31
C GLY A 139 -9.41 -9.41 -4.92
N SER A 140 -10.44 -10.06 -5.48
CA SER A 140 -11.69 -9.41 -5.89
C SER A 140 -12.34 -8.64 -4.73
N LEU A 141 -12.30 -9.19 -3.51
CA LEU A 141 -12.84 -8.54 -2.30
C LEU A 141 -12.12 -7.24 -1.96
N THR A 142 -10.83 -7.16 -2.27
CA THR A 142 -10.04 -5.95 -2.03
C THR A 142 -10.42 -4.85 -3.02
N VAL A 143 -10.38 -5.13 -4.33
CA VAL A 143 -10.75 -4.12 -5.34
C VAL A 143 -12.20 -3.67 -5.21
N GLU A 144 -13.13 -4.58 -4.90
CA GLU A 144 -14.54 -4.25 -4.65
C GLU A 144 -14.66 -3.27 -3.49
N LYS A 145 -14.00 -3.57 -2.36
CA LYS A 145 -14.01 -2.64 -1.22
C LYS A 145 -13.34 -1.32 -1.57
N LEU A 146 -12.19 -1.31 -2.24
CA LEU A 146 -11.50 -0.07 -2.63
C LEU A 146 -12.40 0.84 -3.47
N LYS A 147 -13.14 0.29 -4.44
CA LYS A 147 -14.10 1.06 -5.25
C LYS A 147 -15.25 1.67 -4.44
N THR A 148 -15.54 1.18 -3.23
CA THR A 148 -16.51 1.84 -2.31
C THR A 148 -15.88 2.93 -1.46
N LEU A 149 -14.57 2.82 -1.17
CA LEU A 149 -13.85 3.68 -0.24
C LEU A 149 -13.26 4.93 -0.90
N VAL A 150 -12.80 4.81 -2.14
CA VAL A 150 -12.19 5.91 -2.90
C VAL A 150 -12.93 6.10 -4.23
N ASN A 151 -12.58 7.15 -4.97
CA ASN A 151 -13.10 7.38 -6.31
C ASN A 151 -12.84 6.13 -7.19
N PRO A 152 -13.87 5.40 -7.66
CA PRO A 152 -13.70 4.18 -8.42
C PRO A 152 -12.90 4.37 -9.71
N ALA A 153 -12.94 5.56 -10.31
CA ALA A 153 -12.21 5.89 -11.53
C ALA A 153 -10.69 5.92 -11.31
N ASN A 154 -10.24 6.08 -10.07
CA ASN A 154 -8.84 6.16 -9.70
C ASN A 154 -8.26 4.80 -9.25
N VAL A 155 -9.08 3.73 -9.25
CA VAL A 155 -8.65 2.37 -8.92
C VAL A 155 -8.39 1.56 -10.19
N THR A 156 -7.12 1.35 -10.51
CA THR A 156 -6.69 0.47 -11.59
C THR A 156 -6.45 -0.93 -11.03
N PHE A 157 -7.20 -1.91 -11.52
CA PHE A 157 -7.07 -3.31 -11.17
C PHE A 157 -6.49 -4.10 -12.33
N LYS A 158 -5.44 -4.89 -12.07
CA LYS A 158 -4.79 -5.71 -13.10
C LYS A 158 -4.53 -7.12 -12.59
N THR A 159 -4.65 -8.07 -13.50
CA THR A 159 -4.39 -9.50 -13.26
C THR A 159 -3.47 -10.04 -14.34
N TYR A 160 -2.58 -10.94 -13.97
CA TYR A 160 -1.67 -11.61 -14.91
C TYR A 160 -1.95 -13.10 -14.90
N GLU A 161 -2.33 -13.64 -16.07
CA GLU A 161 -2.66 -15.05 -16.21
C GLU A 161 -1.46 -15.94 -15.87
N GLY A 162 -1.70 -17.00 -15.09
CA GLY A 162 -0.68 -17.94 -14.66
C GLY A 162 0.32 -17.41 -13.62
N MET A 163 0.22 -16.13 -13.22
CA MET A 163 1.04 -15.57 -12.16
C MET A 163 0.53 -16.05 -10.79
N MET A 164 1.42 -16.68 -10.02
CA MET A 164 1.16 -17.04 -8.62
C MET A 164 1.56 -15.88 -7.69
N HIS A 165 2.00 -16.17 -6.46
CA HIS A 165 2.51 -15.16 -5.54
C HIS A 165 3.94 -14.71 -5.91
N SER A 166 4.05 -14.00 -7.03
CA SER A 166 5.31 -13.56 -7.66
C SER A 166 5.08 -12.23 -8.39
N SER A 167 6.16 -11.62 -8.86
CA SER A 167 6.13 -10.51 -9.80
C SER A 167 6.54 -10.96 -11.21
N CYS A 168 6.31 -10.12 -12.23
CA CYS A 168 6.89 -10.28 -13.57
C CYS A 168 7.23 -8.95 -14.23
N GLN A 169 7.94 -9.01 -15.36
CA GLN A 169 8.34 -7.81 -16.10
C GLN A 169 7.15 -6.96 -16.59
N GLN A 170 6.03 -7.60 -16.92
CA GLN A 170 4.81 -6.89 -17.32
C GLN A 170 4.21 -6.11 -16.15
N GLU A 171 4.18 -6.69 -14.94
CA GLU A 171 3.77 -5.99 -13.70
C GLU A 171 4.64 -4.76 -13.45
N MET A 172 5.96 -4.90 -13.54
CA MET A 172 6.87 -3.78 -13.34
C MET A 172 6.71 -2.68 -14.39
N THR A 173 6.41 -3.06 -15.63
CA THR A 173 6.12 -2.10 -16.70
C THR A 173 4.85 -1.31 -16.41
N ASP A 174 3.82 -2.00 -15.90
CA ASP A 174 2.55 -1.38 -15.54
C ASP A 174 2.67 -0.47 -14.32
N VAL A 175 3.48 -0.85 -13.32
CA VAL A 175 3.83 0.03 -12.19
C VAL A 175 4.52 1.29 -12.69
N LYS A 176 5.52 1.17 -13.57
CA LYS A 176 6.20 2.33 -14.15
C LYS A 176 5.22 3.25 -14.88
N GLN A 177 4.36 2.70 -15.74
CA GLN A 177 3.37 3.48 -16.47
C GLN A 177 2.34 4.17 -15.56
N PHE A 178 2.00 3.54 -14.43
CA PHE A 178 1.12 4.14 -13.44
C PHE A 178 1.81 5.34 -12.77
N ILE A 179 3.04 5.17 -12.30
CA ILE A 179 3.83 6.24 -11.67
C ILE A 179 4.02 7.42 -12.63
N ASP A 180 4.37 7.15 -13.89
CA ASP A 180 4.58 8.17 -14.94
C ASP A 180 3.32 9.02 -15.22
N LYS A 181 2.12 8.52 -14.84
CA LYS A 181 0.83 9.20 -15.05
C LYS A 181 0.28 9.89 -13.81
N LEU A 182 0.92 9.74 -12.65
CA LEU A 182 0.41 10.37 -11.43
C LEU A 182 0.48 11.89 -11.56
N PRO A 183 -0.59 12.61 -11.16
CA PRO A 183 -0.63 14.06 -11.22
C PRO A 183 0.20 14.63 -10.06
N LEU A 184 1.52 14.63 -10.22
CA LEU A 184 2.43 15.28 -9.30
C LEU A 184 2.30 16.80 -9.49
N PRO A 185 2.01 17.58 -8.43
CA PRO A 185 2.02 19.04 -8.53
C PRO A 185 3.36 19.52 -9.09
N ILE A 186 3.31 20.47 -10.03
CA ILE A 186 4.48 21.20 -10.51
C ILE A 186 4.44 22.53 -9.76
N ASP A 187 5.49 22.80 -8.97
CA ASP A 187 5.65 24.06 -8.23
C ASP A 187 5.88 25.24 -9.19
#